data_AF-A0A8J7FX60-F1
#
_entry.id   AF-A0A8J7FX60-F1
#
_cell.length_a   1.000
_cell.length_b   1.000
_cell.length_c   1.000
_cell.angle_alpha   90.00
_cell.angle_beta   90.00
_cell.angle_gamma   90.00
#
_symmetry.space_group_name_H-M   'P 1'
#
loop_
_entity.id
_entity.type
_entity.pdbx_description
1 polymer ?
#
loop_
_entity_poly.entity_id
_entity_poly.type
_entity_poly.pdbx_seq_one_letter_code
_entity_poly.pdbx_strand_id
1 'polypeptide(L)'
;MATEDDQMDLFSAIAVNPKPAAAPDPNFDPELIPTSAKVPVLPGTYGSMEEMSLHCNRCHRCDLGATRTYAVVGRGNPQAPILIVGEGPGQNEDETGLPFVGKAGQLLDKILESVKLTEADVFICNIVKCRPPGNRTPTQDEMDACRPYLLEQIRMVDPQIILLSGASAVRGLIGDKRGITKIRGEWIEWEGRLCMPVFHPAYLLRNPSREKGSPKWLMWQDIQAVRTKLDQLQQASADAD
;
A
#
# COMPACT_ATOMS: atom_id res chain seq x y z
N MET A 1 -46.33 -1.57 -3.77
CA MET A 1 -45.61 -1.77 -2.49
C MET A 1 -44.81 -3.03 -2.68
N ALA A 2 -43.48 -2.90 -2.82
CA ALA A 2 -42.60 -4.06 -2.87
C ALA A 2 -42.59 -4.72 -1.48
N THR A 3 -42.70 -6.04 -1.42
CA THR A 3 -42.73 -6.82 -0.18
C THR A 3 -41.34 -6.89 0.45
N GLU A 4 -41.25 -7.09 1.78
CA GLU A 4 -39.97 -7.18 2.52
C GLU A 4 -39.04 -8.28 1.98
N ASP A 5 -39.57 -9.33 1.36
CA ASP A 5 -38.79 -10.38 0.69
C ASP A 5 -38.06 -9.90 -0.58
N ASP A 6 -38.59 -8.91 -1.30
CA ASP A 6 -37.94 -8.34 -2.50
C ASP A 6 -36.75 -7.42 -2.14
N GLN A 7 -36.63 -7.01 -0.87
CA GLN A 7 -35.53 -6.15 -0.41
C GLN A 7 -34.32 -6.94 0.12
N MET A 8 -34.48 -8.22 0.45
CA MET A 8 -33.38 -9.07 0.91
C MET A 8 -32.53 -9.64 -0.24
N ASP A 9 -33.07 -9.73 -1.45
CA ASP A 9 -32.36 -10.31 -2.60
C ASP A 9 -31.42 -9.32 -3.33
N LEU A 10 -31.45 -8.04 -2.95
CA LEU A 10 -30.56 -7.01 -3.49
C LEU A 10 -29.22 -6.93 -2.76
N PHE A 11 -29.13 -7.48 -1.53
CA PHE A 11 -27.91 -7.47 -0.70
C PHE A 11 -27.09 -8.77 -0.80
N SER A 12 -27.65 -9.84 -1.37
CA SER A 12 -26.99 -11.13 -1.62
C SER A 12 -26.14 -11.15 -2.89
N ALA A 13 -26.28 -10.17 -3.80
CA ALA A 13 -25.70 -10.20 -5.14
C ALA A 13 -24.29 -9.58 -5.28
N ILE A 14 -23.60 -9.22 -4.19
CA ILE A 14 -22.19 -8.77 -4.24
C ILE A 14 -21.30 -9.69 -3.38
N ALA A 15 -21.50 -11.00 -3.51
CA ALA A 15 -20.42 -11.93 -3.26
C ALA A 15 -19.55 -11.97 -4.53
N VAL A 16 -18.51 -11.15 -4.58
CA VAL A 16 -17.46 -11.30 -5.60
C VAL A 16 -16.71 -12.59 -5.28
N ASN A 17 -17.22 -13.71 -5.76
CA ASN A 17 -16.41 -14.93 -5.86
C ASN A 17 -15.22 -14.58 -6.76
N PRO A 18 -13.96 -14.66 -6.28
CA PRO A 18 -12.82 -14.50 -7.15
C PRO A 18 -12.94 -15.60 -8.20
N LYS A 19 -13.14 -15.20 -9.46
CA LYS A 19 -13.06 -16.11 -10.60
C LYS A 19 -11.75 -16.87 -10.44
N PRO A 20 -11.74 -18.22 -10.44
CA PRO A 20 -10.50 -18.98 -10.35
C PRO A 20 -9.55 -18.43 -11.40
N ALA A 21 -8.34 -18.03 -10.96
CA ALA A 21 -7.32 -17.51 -11.84
C ALA A 21 -7.18 -18.49 -13.01
N ALA A 22 -7.42 -18.01 -14.24
CA ALA A 22 -7.24 -18.84 -15.42
C ALA A 22 -5.82 -19.44 -15.36
N ALA A 23 -5.69 -20.73 -15.67
CA ALA A 23 -4.39 -21.37 -15.74
C ALA A 23 -3.46 -20.50 -16.59
N PRO A 24 -2.21 -20.24 -16.14
CA PRO A 24 -1.30 -19.37 -16.87
C PRO A 24 -1.15 -19.89 -18.30
N ASP A 25 -1.22 -18.96 -19.26
CA ASP A 25 -0.96 -19.26 -20.68
C ASP A 25 0.38 -20.00 -20.77
N PRO A 26 0.45 -21.20 -21.40
CA PRO A 26 1.71 -21.94 -21.54
C PRO A 26 2.79 -21.15 -22.29
N ASN A 27 2.44 -20.05 -22.98
CA ASN A 27 3.38 -19.13 -23.63
C ASN A 27 3.66 -17.86 -22.80
N PHE A 28 3.25 -17.79 -21.53
CA PHE A 28 3.55 -16.65 -20.68
C PHE A 28 5.05 -16.58 -20.38
N ASP A 29 5.68 -15.51 -20.86
CA ASP A 29 7.08 -15.19 -20.55
C ASP A 29 7.14 -14.07 -19.50
N PRO A 30 7.53 -14.39 -18.24
CA PRO A 30 7.70 -13.39 -17.18
C PRO A 30 8.69 -12.28 -17.53
N GLU A 31 9.68 -12.53 -18.40
CA GLU A 31 10.69 -11.54 -18.78
C GLU A 31 10.11 -10.36 -19.58
N LEU A 32 8.90 -10.51 -20.12
CA LEU A 32 8.18 -9.45 -20.83
C LEU A 32 7.41 -8.53 -19.88
N ILE A 33 7.17 -8.91 -18.62
CA ILE A 33 6.44 -8.11 -17.62
C ILE A 33 6.96 -6.67 -17.53
N PRO A 34 8.27 -6.41 -17.48
CA PRO A 34 8.79 -5.05 -17.35
C PRO A 34 8.49 -4.19 -18.58
N THR A 35 8.18 -4.77 -19.75
CA THR A 35 8.15 -4.02 -21.02
C THR A 35 6.82 -3.30 -21.32
N SER A 36 5.70 -3.75 -20.73
CA SER A 36 4.39 -3.18 -21.04
C SER A 36 3.37 -3.47 -19.95
N ALA A 37 2.51 -2.49 -19.63
CA ALA A 37 1.36 -2.70 -18.74
C ALA A 37 0.37 -3.77 -19.24
N LYS A 38 0.38 -4.07 -20.55
CA LYS A 38 -0.46 -5.11 -21.16
C LYS A 38 -0.05 -6.53 -20.77
N VAL A 39 1.21 -6.73 -20.38
CA VAL A 39 1.68 -8.02 -19.86
C VAL A 39 1.20 -8.12 -18.41
N PRO A 40 0.40 -9.13 -18.04
CA PRO A 40 -0.09 -9.24 -16.67
C PRO A 40 1.05 -9.65 -15.72
N VAL A 41 0.95 -9.24 -14.46
CA VAL A 41 1.71 -9.85 -13.36
C VAL A 41 0.73 -10.75 -12.63
N LEU A 42 0.87 -12.06 -12.79
CA LEU A 42 -0.04 -13.04 -12.21
C LEU A 42 0.33 -13.28 -10.74
N PRO A 43 -0.64 -13.59 -9.86
CA PRO A 43 -0.34 -14.00 -8.49
C PRO A 43 0.67 -15.14 -8.46
N GLY A 44 1.74 -15.00 -7.68
CA GLY A 44 2.79 -16.01 -7.57
C GLY A 44 3.88 -15.90 -8.63
N THR A 45 3.91 -14.82 -9.43
CA THR A 45 4.98 -14.57 -10.41
C THR A 45 6.35 -14.50 -9.75
N TYR A 46 6.44 -13.91 -8.55
CA TYR A 46 7.71 -13.72 -7.86
C TYR A 46 7.83 -14.62 -6.63
N GLY A 47 8.98 -15.30 -6.49
CA GLY A 47 9.30 -16.07 -5.29
C GLY A 47 9.89 -15.20 -4.18
N SER A 48 10.42 -14.03 -4.52
CA SER A 48 11.05 -13.10 -3.57
C SER A 48 10.93 -11.63 -3.99
N MET A 49 11.12 -10.74 -3.00
CA MET A 49 11.25 -9.30 -3.25
C MET A 49 12.46 -8.96 -4.13
N GLU A 50 13.53 -9.77 -4.10
CA GLU A 50 14.74 -9.57 -4.90
C GLU A 50 14.45 -9.80 -6.39
N GLU A 51 13.81 -10.91 -6.76
CA GLU A 51 13.39 -11.17 -8.15
C GLU A 51 12.48 -10.06 -8.68
N MET A 52 11.48 -9.66 -7.87
CA MET A 52 10.59 -8.57 -8.25
C MET A 52 11.35 -7.24 -8.40
N SER A 53 12.39 -7.01 -7.60
CA SER A 53 13.22 -5.81 -7.69
C SER A 53 14.05 -5.75 -8.96
N LEU A 54 14.56 -6.89 -9.44
CA LEU A 54 15.24 -6.97 -10.74
C LEU A 54 14.30 -6.56 -11.87
N HIS A 55 13.05 -7.04 -11.89
CA HIS A 55 12.04 -6.63 -12.87
C HIS A 55 11.67 -5.15 -12.73
N CYS A 56 11.45 -4.67 -11.52
CA CYS A 56 11.14 -3.26 -11.25
C CYS A 56 12.25 -2.32 -11.77
N ASN A 57 13.54 -2.68 -11.64
CA ASN A 57 14.67 -1.85 -12.08
C ASN A 57 14.81 -1.74 -13.61
N ARG A 58 14.19 -2.63 -14.38
CA ARG A 58 14.12 -2.57 -15.87
C ARG A 58 12.72 -2.29 -16.43
N CYS A 59 11.75 -2.05 -15.55
CA CYS A 59 10.37 -1.72 -15.87
C CYS A 59 10.22 -0.43 -16.70
N HIS A 60 9.39 -0.52 -17.73
CA HIS A 60 8.92 0.51 -18.65
C HIS A 60 7.41 0.32 -18.93
N ARG A 61 6.66 -0.23 -17.96
CA ARG A 61 5.21 -0.41 -18.06
C ARG A 61 4.44 0.91 -18.11
N CYS A 62 5.05 2.01 -17.68
CA CYS A 62 4.57 3.38 -17.79
C CYS A 62 5.76 4.34 -17.98
N ASP A 63 5.45 5.61 -18.27
CA ASP A 63 6.47 6.63 -18.59
C ASP A 63 7.42 6.95 -17.44
N LEU A 64 7.04 6.67 -16.19
CA LEU A 64 7.90 6.88 -15.02
C LEU A 64 9.18 6.04 -15.05
N GLY A 65 9.18 4.94 -15.80
CA GLY A 65 10.38 4.14 -15.97
C GLY A 65 11.52 4.92 -16.63
N ALA A 66 11.22 5.81 -17.57
CA ALA A 66 12.25 6.52 -18.33
C ALA A 66 13.03 7.56 -17.50
N THR A 67 12.50 7.97 -16.35
CA THR A 67 13.04 9.12 -15.58
C THR A 67 13.64 8.76 -14.23
N ARG A 68 13.50 7.50 -13.77
CA ARG A 68 14.01 7.06 -12.46
C ARG A 68 15.51 6.82 -12.48
N THR A 69 16.15 6.98 -11.34
CA THR A 69 17.52 6.48 -11.12
C THR A 69 17.45 5.02 -10.68
N TYR A 70 16.67 4.74 -9.63
CA TYR A 70 16.40 3.39 -9.14
C TYR A 70 14.90 3.16 -8.97
N ALA A 71 14.44 1.93 -9.21
CA ALA A 71 13.13 1.54 -8.74
C ALA A 71 13.15 1.35 -7.22
N VAL A 72 12.15 1.89 -6.53
CA VAL A 72 12.05 1.89 -5.08
C VAL A 72 10.97 0.90 -4.66
N VAL A 73 11.40 -0.34 -4.39
CA VAL A 73 10.48 -1.47 -4.24
C VAL A 73 9.87 -1.53 -2.85
N GLY A 74 10.70 -1.59 -1.82
CA GLY A 74 10.26 -1.72 -0.44
C GLY A 74 11.43 -1.74 0.55
N ARG A 75 11.15 -1.58 1.84
CA ARG A 75 12.09 -1.86 2.95
C ARG A 75 11.34 -2.40 4.17
N GLY A 76 12.08 -2.97 5.12
CA GLY A 76 11.53 -3.54 6.35
C GLY A 76 11.37 -5.05 6.30
N ASN A 77 10.60 -5.61 7.23
CA ASN A 77 10.44 -7.05 7.37
C ASN A 77 9.49 -7.61 6.29
N PRO A 78 9.93 -8.53 5.40
CA PRO A 78 9.08 -9.14 4.38
C PRO A 78 8.02 -10.10 4.95
N GLN A 79 7.97 -10.32 6.26
CA GLN A 79 6.92 -11.05 6.98
C GLN A 79 6.23 -10.15 8.03
N ALA A 80 6.25 -8.83 7.80
CA ALA A 80 5.69 -7.87 8.74
C ALA A 80 4.17 -8.02 8.86
N PRO A 81 3.60 -7.93 10.09
CA PRO A 81 2.16 -7.91 10.28
C PRO A 81 1.51 -6.62 9.74
N ILE A 82 2.29 -5.55 9.56
CA ILE A 82 1.84 -4.26 9.02
C ILE A 82 2.55 -3.96 7.70
N LEU A 83 1.77 -3.65 6.66
CA LEU A 83 2.26 -3.06 5.42
C LEU A 83 1.90 -1.57 5.36
N ILE A 84 2.87 -0.71 5.09
CA ILE A 84 2.66 0.72 4.87
C ILE A 84 2.80 1.01 3.38
N VAL A 85 1.77 1.65 2.81
CA VAL A 85 1.72 2.01 1.39
C VAL A 85 1.61 3.53 1.26
N GLY A 86 2.63 4.16 0.68
CA GLY A 86 2.62 5.58 0.32
C GLY A 86 2.27 5.83 -1.15
N GLU A 87 2.44 7.08 -1.60
CA GLU A 87 2.13 7.51 -2.97
C GLU A 87 3.18 7.03 -3.99
N GLY A 88 4.44 7.42 -3.79
CA GLY A 88 5.53 7.20 -4.72
C GLY A 88 6.86 7.73 -4.16
N PRO A 89 7.99 7.41 -4.80
CA PRO A 89 9.31 7.86 -4.37
C PRO A 89 9.47 9.37 -4.51
N GLY A 90 10.18 9.99 -3.56
CA GLY A 90 10.73 11.34 -3.70
C GLY A 90 12.14 11.30 -4.29
N GLN A 91 12.83 12.43 -4.23
CA GLN A 91 14.19 12.55 -4.78
C GLN A 91 15.19 11.64 -4.06
N ASN A 92 15.26 11.71 -2.73
CA ASN A 92 16.19 10.89 -1.95
C ASN A 92 15.90 9.40 -2.11
N GLU A 93 14.63 9.02 -2.23
CA GLU A 93 14.24 7.64 -2.45
C GLU A 93 14.70 7.15 -3.85
N ASP A 94 14.51 7.97 -4.89
CA ASP A 94 14.97 7.64 -6.26
C ASP A 94 16.49 7.47 -6.34
N GLU A 95 17.26 8.31 -5.65
CA GLU A 95 18.72 8.29 -5.64
C GLU A 95 19.30 7.09 -4.84
N THR A 96 18.53 6.54 -3.89
CA THR A 96 19.00 5.47 -2.98
C THR A 96 18.35 4.11 -3.24
N GLY A 97 17.24 4.06 -3.98
CA GLY A 97 16.45 2.83 -4.17
C GLY A 97 15.61 2.42 -2.97
N LEU A 98 15.59 3.21 -1.88
CA LEU A 98 14.92 2.88 -0.63
C LEU A 98 13.73 3.81 -0.34
N PRO A 99 12.55 3.30 0.06
CA PRO A 99 11.38 4.13 0.30
C PRO A 99 11.46 4.84 1.65
N PHE A 100 10.87 6.04 1.74
CA PHE A 100 10.75 6.81 2.98
C PHE A 100 12.11 6.99 3.69
N VAL A 101 13.11 7.54 3.00
CA VAL A 101 14.43 7.88 3.56
C VAL A 101 14.65 9.40 3.68
N GLY A 102 13.85 10.20 2.99
CA GLY A 102 13.82 11.65 3.12
C GLY A 102 13.13 12.14 4.40
N LYS A 103 12.88 13.45 4.50
CA LYS A 103 12.26 14.08 5.69
C LYS A 103 10.91 13.48 6.08
N ALA A 104 10.10 13.10 5.09
CA ALA A 104 8.80 12.47 5.32
C ALA A 104 8.95 11.07 5.94
N GLY A 105 9.94 10.31 5.48
CA GLY A 105 10.27 9.00 6.04
C GLY A 105 10.81 9.07 7.46
N GLN A 106 11.73 9.97 7.73
CA GLN A 106 12.23 10.21 9.10
C GLN A 106 11.11 10.62 10.07
N LEU A 107 10.06 11.30 9.59
CA LEU A 107 8.88 11.58 10.41
C LEU A 107 8.00 10.34 10.60
N LEU A 108 7.85 9.51 9.57
CA LEU A 108 7.14 8.23 9.67
C LEU A 108 7.81 7.33 10.72
N ASP A 109 9.13 7.18 10.66
CA ASP A 109 9.90 6.37 11.61
C ASP A 109 9.63 6.84 13.07
N LYS A 110 9.70 8.16 13.32
CA LYS A 110 9.38 8.74 14.65
C LYS A 110 7.93 8.50 15.09
N ILE A 111 6.99 8.46 14.16
CA ILE A 111 5.58 8.19 14.46
C ILE A 111 5.42 6.72 14.88
N LEU A 112 6.05 5.79 14.16
CA LEU A 112 6.02 4.36 14.49
C LEU A 112 6.70 4.09 15.84
N GLU A 113 7.88 4.69 16.07
CA GLU A 113 8.60 4.61 17.34
C GLU A 113 7.74 5.09 18.53
N SER A 114 6.92 6.13 18.32
CA SER A 114 6.06 6.68 19.38
C SER A 114 5.01 5.69 19.92
N VAL A 115 4.72 4.63 19.17
CA VAL A 115 3.85 3.53 19.57
C VAL A 115 4.61 2.19 19.65
N LYS A 116 5.95 2.25 19.75
CA LYS A 116 6.83 1.08 19.87
C LYS A 116 6.73 0.10 18.70
N LEU A 117 6.46 0.60 17.50
CA LEU A 117 6.62 -0.17 16.26
C LEU A 117 8.02 0.08 15.69
N THR A 118 8.65 -0.99 15.24
CA THR A 118 10.03 -1.02 14.73
C THR A 118 10.04 -1.50 13.28
N GLU A 119 11.21 -1.49 12.64
CA GLU A 119 11.39 -2.02 11.28
C GLU A 119 11.07 -3.54 11.17
N ALA A 120 11.10 -4.27 12.29
CA ALA A 120 10.68 -5.67 12.34
C ALA A 120 9.14 -5.84 12.25
N ASP A 121 8.38 -4.81 12.61
CA ASP A 121 6.91 -4.86 12.64
C ASP A 121 6.28 -4.40 11.32
N VAL A 122 7.05 -3.78 10.43
CA VAL A 122 6.54 -3.10 9.24
C VAL A 122 7.30 -3.47 7.98
N PHE A 123 6.56 -3.58 6.86
CA PHE A 123 7.11 -3.45 5.52
C PHE A 123 6.60 -2.15 4.91
N ILE A 124 7.45 -1.39 4.24
CA ILE A 124 7.11 -0.06 3.71
C ILE A 124 7.34 -0.05 2.20
N CYS A 125 6.34 0.37 1.45
CA CYS A 125 6.41 0.55 0.00
C CYS A 125 5.49 1.70 -0.46
N ASN A 126 5.32 1.85 -1.78
CA ASN A 126 4.47 2.87 -2.39
C ASN A 126 3.58 2.26 -3.48
N ILE A 127 2.52 2.97 -3.91
CA ILE A 127 1.73 2.58 -5.08
C ILE A 127 2.61 2.48 -6.32
N VAL A 128 3.29 3.57 -6.69
CA VAL A 128 4.26 3.57 -7.79
C VAL A 128 5.67 3.33 -7.28
N LYS A 129 6.48 2.60 -8.04
CA LYS A 129 7.88 2.27 -7.69
C LYS A 129 8.92 3.20 -8.29
N CYS A 130 8.48 4.22 -9.03
CA CYS A 130 9.34 5.16 -9.75
C CYS A 130 8.94 6.58 -9.39
N ARG A 131 9.91 7.48 -9.22
CA ARG A 131 9.65 8.88 -8.87
C ARG A 131 8.95 9.61 -10.02
N PRO A 132 7.77 10.22 -9.78
CA PRO A 132 7.16 11.12 -10.76
C PRO A 132 7.99 12.40 -10.96
N PRO A 133 8.15 12.90 -12.20
CA PRO A 133 8.87 14.13 -12.46
C PRO A 133 8.37 15.30 -11.61
N GLY A 134 9.30 16.00 -10.96
CA GLY A 134 8.96 17.12 -10.06
C GLY A 134 8.20 16.71 -8.78
N ASN A 135 8.20 15.43 -8.40
CA ASN A 135 7.42 14.89 -7.29
C ASN A 135 5.91 15.20 -7.40
N ARG A 136 5.39 15.26 -8.63
CA ARG A 136 3.95 15.36 -8.86
C ARG A 136 3.23 14.10 -8.36
N THR A 137 1.93 14.21 -8.13
CA THR A 137 1.10 13.03 -7.90
C THR A 137 1.11 12.12 -9.15
N PRO A 138 1.25 10.80 -8.99
CA PRO A 138 1.16 9.87 -10.11
C PRO A 138 -0.25 9.89 -10.71
N THR A 139 -0.34 9.68 -12.02
CA THR A 139 -1.63 9.57 -12.72
C THR A 139 -2.31 8.24 -12.38
N GLN A 140 -3.60 8.12 -12.71
CA GLN A 140 -4.30 6.84 -12.53
C GLN A 140 -3.66 5.73 -13.37
N ASP A 141 -3.29 6.02 -14.62
CA ASP A 141 -2.65 5.04 -15.51
C ASP A 141 -1.28 4.58 -14.98
N GLU A 142 -0.50 5.49 -14.38
CA GLU A 142 0.78 5.15 -13.73
C GLU A 142 0.57 4.27 -12.49
N MET A 143 -0.44 4.57 -11.67
CA MET A 143 -0.81 3.74 -10.54
C MET A 143 -1.28 2.36 -11.00
N ASP A 144 -2.15 2.29 -12.01
CA ASP A 144 -2.71 1.05 -12.54
C ASP A 144 -1.63 0.17 -13.19
N ALA A 145 -0.68 0.77 -13.91
CA ALA A 145 0.44 0.04 -14.51
C ALA A 145 1.38 -0.58 -13.46
N CYS A 146 1.51 0.06 -12.29
CA CYS A 146 2.41 -0.35 -11.21
C CYS A 146 1.74 -1.21 -10.14
N ARG A 147 0.41 -1.10 -9.99
CA ARG A 147 -0.41 -1.81 -9.01
C ARG A 147 -0.16 -3.32 -8.96
N PRO A 148 0.04 -4.05 -10.09
CA PRO A 148 0.28 -5.49 -10.02
C PRO A 148 1.53 -5.88 -9.21
N TYR A 149 2.58 -5.03 -9.21
CA TYR A 149 3.73 -5.26 -8.32
C TYR A 149 3.37 -5.08 -6.85
N LEU A 150 2.53 -4.10 -6.51
CA LEU A 150 2.06 -3.93 -5.14
C LEU A 150 1.21 -5.12 -4.67
N LEU A 151 0.38 -5.70 -5.54
CA LEU A 151 -0.40 -6.89 -5.21
C LEU A 151 0.51 -8.09 -4.94
N GLU A 152 1.59 -8.28 -5.71
CA GLU A 152 2.60 -9.29 -5.41
C GLU A 152 3.32 -9.01 -4.09
N GLN A 153 3.59 -7.74 -3.74
CA GLN A 153 4.13 -7.40 -2.42
C GLN A 153 3.17 -7.75 -1.29
N ILE A 154 1.87 -7.44 -1.44
CA ILE A 154 0.84 -7.78 -0.45
C ILE A 154 0.75 -9.30 -0.30
N ARG A 155 0.80 -10.06 -1.40
CA ARG A 155 0.80 -11.52 -1.38
C ARG A 155 2.03 -12.08 -0.66
N MET A 156 3.23 -11.55 -0.93
CA MET A 156 4.47 -12.03 -0.34
C MET A 156 4.62 -11.66 1.14
N VAL A 157 4.21 -10.44 1.51
CA VAL A 157 4.27 -9.96 2.91
C VAL A 157 3.17 -10.58 3.76
N ASP A 158 2.01 -10.83 3.15
CA ASP A 158 0.79 -11.29 3.79
C ASP A 158 0.44 -10.53 5.08
N PRO A 159 0.30 -9.20 5.02
CA PRO A 159 0.10 -8.38 6.21
C PRO A 159 -1.33 -8.55 6.73
N GLN A 160 -1.49 -8.45 8.05
CA GLN A 160 -2.81 -8.41 8.70
C GLN A 160 -3.41 -7.00 8.61
N ILE A 161 -2.56 -5.97 8.67
CA ILE A 161 -2.94 -4.56 8.62
C ILE A 161 -2.22 -3.85 7.47
N ILE A 162 -2.94 -3.00 6.72
CA ILE A 162 -2.37 -2.12 5.69
C ILE A 162 -2.62 -0.65 6.06
N LEU A 163 -1.56 0.12 6.27
CA LEU A 163 -1.64 1.58 6.46
C LEU A 163 -1.56 2.29 5.11
N LEU A 164 -2.64 2.98 4.75
CA LEU A 164 -2.76 3.72 3.50
C LEU A 164 -2.37 5.18 3.74
N SER A 165 -1.11 5.51 3.47
CA SER A 165 -0.53 6.82 3.75
C SER A 165 -0.90 7.84 2.66
N GLY A 166 -1.98 8.58 2.89
CA GLY A 166 -2.48 9.62 1.98
C GLY A 166 -3.49 9.12 0.94
N ALA A 167 -4.12 10.09 0.26
CA ALA A 167 -5.23 9.83 -0.66
C ALA A 167 -4.84 8.99 -1.88
N SER A 168 -3.59 9.10 -2.35
CA SER A 168 -3.10 8.32 -3.48
C SER A 168 -2.94 6.83 -3.14
N ALA A 169 -2.50 6.50 -1.92
CA ALA A 169 -2.47 5.11 -1.45
C ALA A 169 -3.88 4.51 -1.37
N VAL A 170 -4.83 5.27 -0.82
CA VAL A 170 -6.24 4.87 -0.74
C VAL A 170 -6.83 4.61 -2.13
N ARG A 171 -6.76 5.61 -3.03
CA ARG A 171 -7.27 5.46 -4.40
C ARG A 171 -6.55 4.35 -5.16
N GLY A 172 -5.23 4.29 -5.04
CA GLY A 172 -4.38 3.36 -5.76
C GLY A 172 -4.54 1.91 -5.33
N LEU A 173 -4.90 1.63 -4.08
CA LEU A 173 -5.10 0.26 -3.57
C LEU A 173 -6.58 -0.14 -3.45
N ILE A 174 -7.44 0.71 -2.92
CA ILE A 174 -8.85 0.34 -2.64
C ILE A 174 -9.85 1.02 -3.56
N GLY A 175 -9.41 1.90 -4.47
CA GLY A 175 -10.28 2.57 -5.44
C GLY A 175 -11.16 3.69 -4.85
N ASP A 176 -11.06 3.95 -3.55
CA ASP A 176 -11.83 4.99 -2.88
C ASP A 176 -11.28 6.39 -3.20
N LYS A 177 -12.19 7.28 -3.60
CA LYS A 177 -11.90 8.65 -4.04
C LYS A 177 -12.26 9.72 -2.99
N ARG A 178 -12.75 9.32 -1.81
CA ARG A 178 -13.04 10.23 -0.70
C ARG A 178 -11.75 10.93 -0.24
N GLY A 179 -11.89 12.18 0.18
CA GLY A 179 -10.74 12.97 0.66
C GLY A 179 -10.19 12.41 1.97
N ILE A 180 -8.85 12.33 2.09
CA ILE A 180 -8.17 11.69 3.23
C ILE A 180 -8.61 12.22 4.60
N THR A 181 -8.87 13.52 4.71
CA THR A 181 -9.34 14.15 5.97
C THR A 181 -10.67 13.57 6.46
N LYS A 182 -11.51 13.06 5.55
CA LYS A 182 -12.82 12.49 5.90
C LYS A 182 -12.75 11.03 6.36
N ILE A 183 -11.77 10.27 5.88
CA ILE A 183 -11.73 8.81 6.03
C ILE A 183 -10.56 8.32 6.89
N ARG A 184 -9.62 9.20 7.25
CA ARG A 184 -8.51 8.82 8.14
C ARG A 184 -9.06 8.25 9.45
N GLY A 185 -8.39 7.22 9.97
CA GLY A 185 -8.78 6.59 11.23
C GLY A 185 -9.98 5.65 11.17
N GLU A 186 -10.62 5.49 10.01
CA GLU A 186 -11.69 4.51 9.81
C GLU A 186 -11.10 3.18 9.35
N TRP A 187 -11.42 2.09 10.05
CA TRP A 187 -11.06 0.74 9.60
C TRP A 187 -11.87 0.35 8.37
N ILE A 188 -11.18 -0.20 7.36
CA ILE A 188 -11.77 -0.67 6.11
C ILE A 188 -11.32 -2.10 5.89
N GLU A 189 -12.26 -3.02 5.66
CA GLU A 189 -11.91 -4.38 5.22
C GLU A 189 -11.64 -4.40 3.72
N TRP A 190 -10.51 -4.98 3.32
CA TRP A 190 -10.14 -5.13 1.92
C TRP A 190 -9.36 -6.44 1.72
N GLU A 191 -9.91 -7.33 0.89
CA GLU A 191 -9.30 -8.63 0.53
C GLU A 191 -8.81 -9.43 1.76
N GLY A 192 -9.67 -9.52 2.80
CA GLY A 192 -9.37 -10.25 4.04
C GLY A 192 -8.40 -9.55 5.00
N ARG A 193 -8.05 -8.27 4.73
CA ARG A 193 -7.10 -7.48 5.52
C ARG A 193 -7.76 -6.23 6.08
N LEU A 194 -7.20 -5.71 7.17
CA LEU A 194 -7.64 -4.46 7.79
C LEU A 194 -6.82 -3.28 7.26
N CYS A 195 -7.45 -2.40 6.51
CA CYS A 195 -6.86 -1.17 6.02
C CYS A 195 -7.18 0.02 6.95
N MET A 196 -6.19 0.89 7.16
CA MET A 196 -6.34 2.15 7.88
C MET A 196 -5.80 3.31 7.04
N PRO A 197 -6.66 4.18 6.49
CA PRO A 197 -6.23 5.44 5.90
C PRO A 197 -5.62 6.36 6.96
N VAL A 198 -4.47 6.94 6.66
CA VAL A 198 -3.77 7.90 7.53
C VAL A 198 -3.25 9.08 6.72
N PHE A 199 -2.93 10.18 7.39
CA PHE A 199 -2.28 11.30 6.71
C PHE A 199 -0.88 10.90 6.21
N HIS A 200 -0.52 11.39 5.02
CA HIS A 200 0.84 11.24 4.53
C HIS A 200 1.82 12.09 5.37
N PRO A 201 2.99 11.57 5.78
CA PRO A 201 3.95 12.32 6.59
C PRO A 201 4.36 13.67 6.01
N ALA A 202 4.45 13.79 4.68
CA ALA A 202 4.73 15.07 4.01
C ALA A 202 3.66 16.15 4.28
N TYR A 203 2.39 15.76 4.48
CA TYR A 203 1.33 16.69 4.87
C TYR A 203 1.55 17.21 6.31
N LEU A 204 2.01 16.34 7.22
CA LEU A 204 2.31 16.68 8.61
C LEU A 204 3.54 17.59 8.73
N LEU A 205 4.51 17.48 7.82
CA LEU A 205 5.65 18.40 7.76
C LEU A 205 5.21 19.83 7.39
N ARG A 206 4.23 19.96 6.48
CA ARG A 206 3.68 21.27 6.10
C ARG A 206 2.72 21.86 7.14
N ASN A 207 2.18 21.02 8.02
CA ASN A 207 1.22 21.41 9.06
C ASN A 207 1.76 21.00 10.45
N PRO A 208 2.71 21.76 11.01
CA PRO A 208 3.52 21.28 12.13
C PRO A 208 2.83 21.35 13.49
N SER A 209 1.65 21.97 13.61
CA SER A 209 0.88 22.10 14.85
C SER A 209 0.66 20.74 15.52
N ARG A 210 0.64 20.75 16.85
CA ARG A 210 0.40 19.60 17.72
C ARG A 210 -0.85 19.77 18.59
N GLU A 211 -1.59 20.86 18.40
CA GLU A 211 -2.82 21.12 19.14
C GLU A 211 -3.86 20.03 18.89
N LYS A 212 -4.78 19.85 19.84
CA LYS A 212 -5.87 18.89 19.68
C LYS A 212 -6.65 19.21 18.40
N GLY A 213 -6.90 18.19 17.58
CA GLY A 213 -7.54 18.33 16.26
C GLY A 213 -6.58 18.70 15.11
N SER A 214 -5.32 19.02 15.38
CA SER A 214 -4.32 19.23 14.33
C SER A 214 -3.96 17.92 13.61
N PRO A 215 -3.43 17.98 12.37
CA PRO A 215 -3.05 16.78 11.63
C PRO A 215 -2.10 15.83 12.36
N LYS A 216 -1.12 16.34 13.12
CA LYS A 216 -0.19 15.50 13.88
C LYS A 216 -0.88 14.81 15.06
N TRP A 217 -1.79 15.53 15.74
CA TRP A 217 -2.56 14.95 16.83
C TRP A 217 -3.47 13.82 16.31
N LEU A 218 -4.16 14.05 15.19
CA LEU A 218 -5.00 13.03 14.54
C LEU A 218 -4.19 11.81 14.08
N MET A 219 -3.04 12.03 13.42
CA MET A 219 -2.14 10.94 13.02
C MET A 219 -1.69 10.10 14.22
N TRP A 220 -1.38 10.75 15.35
CA TRP A 220 -0.97 10.05 16.55
C TRP A 220 -2.10 9.15 17.08
N GLN A 221 -3.35 9.63 17.09
CA GLN A 221 -4.50 8.80 17.46
C GLN A 221 -4.68 7.60 16.52
N ASP A 222 -4.54 7.80 15.21
CA ASP A 222 -4.67 6.74 14.22
C ASP A 222 -3.65 5.63 14.47
N ILE A 223 -2.40 6.00 14.73
CA ILE A 223 -1.32 5.04 14.94
C ILE A 223 -1.41 4.35 16.31
N GLN A 224 -1.98 5.01 17.32
CA GLN A 224 -2.35 4.32 18.57
C GLN A 224 -3.43 3.27 18.33
N ALA A 225 -4.47 3.58 17.56
CA ALA A 225 -5.51 2.62 17.21
C ALA A 225 -4.95 1.42 16.44
N VAL A 226 -3.99 1.66 15.55
CA VAL A 226 -3.25 0.60 14.84
C VAL A 226 -2.49 -0.30 15.80
N ARG A 227 -1.72 0.26 16.75
CA ARG A 227 -1.00 -0.54 17.75
C ARG A 227 -1.96 -1.40 18.56
N THR A 228 -3.05 -0.81 19.07
CA THR A 228 -4.06 -1.54 19.83
C THR A 228 -4.69 -2.66 19.01
N LYS A 229 -4.94 -2.44 17.72
CA LYS A 229 -5.49 -3.49 16.85
C LYS A 229 -4.47 -4.61 16.61
N LEU A 230 -3.19 -4.28 16.40
CA LEU A 230 -2.13 -5.28 16.28
C LEU A 230 -2.03 -6.15 17.55
N ASP A 231 -2.06 -5.53 18.74
CA ASP A 231 -2.04 -6.25 20.02
C ASP A 231 -3.20 -7.26 20.11
N GLN A 232 -4.40 -6.86 19.72
CA GLN A 232 -5.59 -7.71 19.72
C GLN A 232 -5.45 -8.92 18.79
N LEU A 233 -4.91 -8.71 17.59
CA LEU A 233 -4.73 -9.77 16.60
C LEU A 233 -3.65 -10.77 17.03
N GLN A 234 -2.56 -10.28 17.64
CA GLN A 234 -1.50 -11.13 18.19
C GLN A 234 -2.02 -11.99 19.34
N GLN A 235 -2.82 -11.41 20.24
CA GLN A 235 -3.46 -12.17 21.32
C GLN A 235 -4.43 -13.23 20.78
N ALA A 236 -5.29 -12.87 19.82
CA ALA A 236 -6.24 -13.80 19.24
C ALA A 236 -5.57 -14.98 18.50
N SER A 237 -4.41 -14.75 17.87
CA SER A 237 -3.62 -15.81 17.25
C SER A 237 -2.99 -16.73 18.29
N ALA A 238 -2.47 -16.17 19.38
CA ALA A 238 -1.86 -16.95 20.47
C ALA A 238 -2.88 -17.80 21.26
N ASP A 239 -4.14 -17.35 21.34
CA ASP A 239 -5.22 -18.09 22.01
C ASP A 239 -5.81 -19.21 21.12
N ALA A 240 -5.51 -19.21 19.81
CA ALA A 240 -6.00 -20.19 18.85
C ALA A 240 -5.05 -21.38 18.61
N ASP A 241 -3.78 -21.26 19.04
CA ASP A 241 -2.73 -22.28 18.98
C ASP A 241 -2.66 -23.12 20.28
#